data_AF-A0A3B0JMN3-F1
#
_entry.id   AF-A0A3B0JMN3-F1
#
_cell.length_a   1.000
_cell.length_b   1.000
_cell.length_c   1.000
_cell.angle_alpha   90.00
_cell.angle_beta   90.00
_cell.angle_gamma   90.00
#
_symmetry.space_group_name_H-M   'P 1'
#
loop_
_entity.id
_entity.type
_entity.pdbx_description
1 polymer ?
#
loop_
_entity_poly.entity_id
_entity_poly.type
_entity_poly.pdbx_seq_one_letter_code
_entity_poly.pdbx_strand_id
1 'polypeptide(L)'
;MCSNTLKILCLLVLCLLLLELEASSDEQDDRAVITRQENGNLLLKAAPDQNVTIRLMGEDATVMVNDVDVLPLLRRRLQVITARQVAARREPLSLDVQKDQFRAVQRSLTRLEKRFFNMRNNTRRSGLNQRVLRRQLQRIERVSTTLARIQVFLAKDECQSNPCQNGGTCHDLYKSFQCDCVAGWQVKNCKKLVLENEVNRILDVKIYFSYLK
;
A
#
# COMPACT_ATOMS: atom_id res chain seq x y z
N MET A 1 -12.49 63.05 51.26
CA MET A 1 -13.09 62.14 50.27
C MET A 1 -11.96 61.54 49.42
N CYS A 2 -11.22 60.55 49.94
CA CYS A 2 -10.20 59.82 49.18
C CYS A 2 -10.93 58.78 48.33
N SER A 3 -11.47 59.27 47.22
CA SER A 3 -12.46 58.60 46.38
C SER A 3 -11.82 57.45 45.59
N ASN A 4 -12.65 56.46 45.29
CA ASN A 4 -12.42 55.17 44.63
C ASN A 4 -11.42 55.13 43.46
N THR A 5 -11.03 56.26 42.89
CA THR A 5 -10.05 56.39 41.81
C THR A 5 -8.67 55.86 42.18
N LEU A 6 -8.19 56.09 43.40
CA LEU A 6 -6.86 55.63 43.83
C LEU A 6 -6.81 54.09 43.97
N LYS A 7 -7.92 53.47 44.39
CA LYS A 7 -8.05 52.01 44.48
C LYS A 7 -8.11 51.35 43.10
N ILE A 8 -8.82 51.97 42.16
CA ILE A 8 -8.91 51.51 40.77
C ILE A 8 -7.54 51.61 40.09
N LEU A 9 -6.79 52.69 40.34
CA LEU A 9 -5.44 52.86 39.80
C LEU A 9 -4.48 51.80 40.35
N CYS A 10 -4.52 51.50 41.65
CA CYS A 10 -3.71 50.41 42.23
C CYS A 10 -4.09 49.04 41.68
N LEU A 11 -5.38 48.75 41.48
CA LEU A 11 -5.83 47.48 40.88
C LEU A 11 -5.40 47.34 39.42
N LEU A 12 -5.45 48.41 38.63
CA LEU A 12 -4.98 48.41 37.24
C LEU A 12 -3.46 48.21 37.16
N VAL A 13 -2.69 48.85 38.04
CA VAL A 13 -1.23 48.67 38.11
C VAL A 13 -0.89 47.25 38.57
N LEU A 14 -1.61 46.69 39.55
CA LEU A 14 -1.43 45.31 39.99
C LEU A 14 -1.81 44.31 38.88
N CYS A 15 -2.88 44.56 38.13
CA CYS A 15 -3.28 43.75 36.98
C CYS A 15 -2.26 43.82 35.84
N LEU A 16 -1.69 44.99 35.54
CA LEU A 16 -0.65 45.15 34.52
C LEU A 16 0.65 44.44 34.93
N LEU A 17 1.05 44.55 36.22
CA LEU A 17 2.21 43.83 36.76
C LEU A 17 2.01 42.31 36.84
N LEU A 18 0.77 41.84 37.04
CA LEU A 18 0.44 40.41 37.02
C LEU A 18 0.34 39.86 35.59
N LEU A 19 -0.13 40.66 34.62
CA LEU A 19 -0.16 40.31 33.19
C LEU A 19 1.26 40.16 32.61
N GLU A 20 2.26 40.87 33.15
CA GLU A 20 3.66 40.73 32.73
C GLU A 20 4.34 39.46 33.27
N LEU A 21 3.78 38.79 34.28
CA LEU A 21 4.34 37.57 34.88
C LEU A 21 3.85 36.26 34.22
N GLU A 22 2.77 36.31 33.44
CA GLU A 22 2.23 35.14 32.71
C GLU A 22 2.63 35.09 31.23
N ALA A 23 3.43 36.05 30.75
CA ALA A 23 3.81 36.18 29.34
C ALA A 23 5.19 35.58 28.97
N SER A 24 5.67 34.53 29.67
CA SER A 24 7.01 33.99 29.40
C SER A 24 7.15 32.46 29.31
N SER A 25 6.09 31.70 29.07
CA SER A 25 6.20 30.24 29.06
C SER A 25 5.74 29.50 27.80
N ASP A 26 5.70 30.12 26.60
CA ASP A 26 5.22 29.39 25.41
C ASP A 26 5.77 29.83 24.03
N GLU A 27 7.00 30.35 23.94
CA GLU A 27 7.66 30.56 22.62
C GLU A 27 8.74 29.50 22.28
N GLN A 28 9.00 28.57 23.19
CA GLN A 28 10.06 27.56 23.01
C GLN A 28 9.55 26.23 22.44
N ASP A 29 8.23 25.98 22.43
CA ASP A 29 7.68 24.66 22.07
C ASP A 29 7.52 24.41 20.56
N ASP A 30 7.68 25.46 19.75
CA ASP A 30 7.52 25.41 18.29
C ASP A 30 8.83 25.16 17.50
N ARG A 31 9.96 24.96 18.19
CA ARG A 31 11.27 24.78 17.55
C ARG A 31 11.79 23.36 17.69
N ALA A 32 12.54 22.91 16.68
CA ALA A 32 13.30 21.69 16.78
C ALA A 32 14.46 21.88 17.79
N VAL A 33 14.65 20.93 18.69
CA VAL A 33 15.66 21.02 19.77
C VAL A 33 16.40 19.70 19.93
N ILE A 34 17.70 19.79 20.21
CA ILE A 34 18.52 18.66 20.67
C ILE A 34 18.80 18.87 22.16
N THR A 35 18.32 17.98 23.02
CA THR A 35 18.49 18.09 24.47
C THR A 35 19.08 16.83 25.07
N ARG A 36 19.89 16.99 26.13
CA ARG A 36 20.36 15.87 26.96
C ARG A 36 19.39 15.69 28.12
N GLN A 37 18.84 14.50 28.27
CA GLN A 37 17.93 14.14 29.34
C GLN A 37 18.68 13.75 30.62
N GLU A 38 17.98 13.79 31.76
CA GLU A 38 18.54 13.47 33.08
C GLU A 38 19.05 12.03 33.17
N ASN A 39 18.42 11.11 32.45
CA ASN A 39 18.84 9.71 32.32
C ASN A 39 20.08 9.52 31.41
N GLY A 40 20.65 10.60 30.88
CA GLY A 40 21.82 10.58 30.01
C GLY A 40 21.52 10.39 28.53
N ASN A 41 20.26 10.22 28.14
CA ASN A 41 19.86 10.07 26.73
C ASN A 41 19.95 11.40 25.98
N LEU A 42 20.20 11.32 24.67
CA LEU A 42 20.11 12.46 23.76
C LEU A 42 18.76 12.44 23.03
N LEU A 43 17.95 13.47 23.22
CA LEU A 43 16.65 13.64 22.56
C LEU A 43 16.77 14.61 21.40
N LEU A 44 16.31 14.21 20.21
CA LEU A 44 16.09 15.08 19.07
C LEU A 44 14.58 15.28 18.90
N LYS A 45 14.08 16.47 19.25
CA LYS A 45 12.67 16.84 19.11
C LYS A 45 12.48 17.66 17.83
N ALA A 46 11.50 17.29 17.01
CA ALA A 46 11.10 18.06 15.83
C ALA A 46 10.15 19.21 16.23
N ALA A 47 10.10 20.27 15.44
CA ALA A 47 9.05 21.30 15.54
C ALA A 47 7.69 20.74 15.07
N PRO A 48 6.56 21.35 15.47
CA PRO A 48 5.24 21.04 14.91
C PRO A 48 5.28 21.11 13.38
N ASP A 49 4.71 20.10 12.72
CA ASP A 49 4.65 19.95 11.26
C ASP A 49 6.02 19.93 10.52
N GLN A 50 7.13 19.73 11.24
CA GLN A 50 8.47 19.60 10.65
C GLN A 50 9.07 18.22 10.92
N ASN A 51 9.88 17.76 9.96
CA ASN A 51 10.65 16.53 10.10
C ASN A 51 12.11 16.83 10.46
N VAL A 52 12.74 15.95 11.26
CA VAL A 52 14.19 15.98 11.45
C VAL A 52 14.85 15.33 10.23
N THR A 53 15.61 16.10 9.46
CA THR A 53 16.32 15.61 8.28
C THR A 53 17.82 15.49 8.53
N ILE A 54 18.37 14.28 8.35
CA ILE A 54 19.82 14.04 8.41
C ILE A 54 20.35 14.00 6.97
N ARG A 55 21.20 14.96 6.61
CA ARG A 55 21.85 15.01 5.29
C ARG A 55 23.26 14.47 5.40
N LEU A 56 23.53 13.42 4.64
CA LEU A 56 24.86 12.83 4.55
C LEU A 56 25.67 13.52 3.46
N MET A 57 26.96 13.70 3.71
CA MET A 57 27.90 14.35 2.79
C MET A 57 28.98 13.35 2.41
N GLY A 58 29.23 13.18 1.11
CA GLY A 58 30.18 12.21 0.58
C GLY A 58 29.54 10.87 0.19
N GLU A 59 30.19 10.16 -0.73
CA GLU A 59 29.69 8.93 -1.34
C GLU A 59 29.75 7.73 -0.36
N ASP A 60 30.72 7.76 0.56
CA ASP A 60 30.97 6.72 1.57
C ASP A 60 30.31 6.99 2.93
N ALA A 61 29.36 7.92 3.00
CA ALA A 61 28.69 8.23 4.25
C ALA A 61 27.81 7.06 4.73
N THR A 62 27.94 6.70 6.00
CA THR A 62 27.17 5.63 6.66
C THR A 62 26.33 6.18 7.81
N VAL A 63 25.26 5.47 8.18
CA VAL A 63 24.45 5.77 9.38
C VAL A 63 24.42 4.52 10.22
N MET A 64 25.08 4.57 11.38
CA MET A 64 25.13 3.45 12.31
C MET A 64 24.10 3.65 13.40
N VAL A 65 23.29 2.62 13.67
CA VAL A 65 22.39 2.54 14.81
C VAL A 65 22.71 1.24 15.54
N ASN A 66 23.20 1.32 16.78
CA ASN A 66 23.58 0.14 17.59
C ASN A 66 24.47 -0.83 16.78
N ASP A 67 25.55 -0.31 16.20
CA ASP A 67 26.53 -1.06 15.38
C ASP A 67 26.00 -1.65 14.06
N VAL A 68 24.78 -1.28 13.65
CA VAL A 68 24.19 -1.68 12.36
C VAL A 68 24.18 -0.51 11.39
N ASP A 69 24.77 -0.67 10.20
CA ASP A 69 24.60 0.28 9.10
C ASP A 69 23.18 0.17 8.54
N VAL A 70 22.38 1.22 8.73
CA VAL A 70 20.98 1.24 8.33
C VAL A 70 20.78 1.67 6.88
N LEU A 71 21.77 2.29 6.22
CA LEU A 71 21.59 2.79 4.85
C LEU A 71 21.35 1.67 3.82
N PRO A 72 22.08 0.54 3.83
CA PRO A 72 21.79 -0.58 2.94
C PRO A 72 20.37 -1.13 3.13
N LEU A 73 19.89 -1.20 4.38
CA LEU A 73 18.56 -1.68 4.73
C LEU A 73 17.47 -0.75 4.20
N LEU A 74 17.64 0.56 4.39
CA LEU A 74 16.72 1.58 3.90
C LEU A 74 16.70 1.63 2.36
N ARG A 75 17.86 1.58 1.70
CA ARG A 75 17.95 1.52 0.22
C ARG A 75 17.23 0.30 -0.33
N ARG A 76 17.45 -0.89 0.25
CA ARG A 76 16.77 -2.13 -0.15
C ARG A 76 15.25 -2.03 0.05
N ARG A 77 14.81 -1.45 1.18
CA ARG A 77 13.38 -1.25 1.45
C ARG A 77 12.75 -0.28 0.45
N LEU A 78 13.41 0.84 0.15
CA LEU A 78 12.98 1.81 -0.85
C LEU A 78 12.90 1.20 -2.25
N GLN A 79 13.87 0.37 -2.65
CA GLN A 79 13.82 -0.37 -3.91
C GLN A 79 12.60 -1.29 -3.99
N VAL A 80 12.28 -2.00 -2.92
CA VAL A 80 11.07 -2.85 -2.89
C VAL A 80 9.79 -2.02 -2.98
N ILE A 81 9.72 -0.90 -2.27
CA ILE A 81 8.56 0.00 -2.30
C ILE A 81 8.37 0.60 -3.69
N THR A 82 9.44 1.13 -4.28
CA THR A 82 9.41 1.73 -5.63
C THR A 82 9.08 0.68 -6.69
N ALA A 83 9.64 -0.52 -6.62
CA ALA A 83 9.28 -1.61 -7.53
C ALA A 83 7.79 -1.97 -7.43
N ARG A 84 7.22 -1.99 -6.23
CA ARG A 84 5.77 -2.19 -6.02
C ARG A 84 4.94 -1.05 -6.58
N GLN A 85 5.36 0.20 -6.40
CA GLN A 85 4.67 1.37 -6.97
C GLN A 85 4.73 1.37 -8.49
N VAL A 86 5.88 1.02 -9.09
CA VAL A 86 6.02 0.86 -10.55
C VAL A 86 5.13 -0.27 -11.05
N ALA A 87 5.06 -1.39 -10.34
CA ALA A 87 4.15 -2.49 -10.68
C ALA A 87 2.67 -2.09 -10.54
N ALA A 88 2.32 -1.27 -9.54
CA ALA A 88 0.97 -0.74 -9.36
C ALA A 88 0.59 0.32 -10.41
N ARG A 89 1.58 1.03 -10.98
CA ARG A 89 1.39 1.95 -12.12
C ARG A 89 1.28 1.24 -13.47
N ARG A 90 1.71 -0.03 -13.56
CA ARG A 90 1.45 -0.81 -14.77
C ARG A 90 -0.03 -1.06 -14.85
N GLU A 91 -0.63 -0.62 -15.94
CA GLU A 91 -2.03 -0.90 -16.22
C GLU A 91 -2.22 -2.43 -16.22
N PRO A 92 -3.14 -2.96 -15.41
CA PRO A 92 -3.40 -4.39 -15.40
C PRO A 92 -3.81 -4.83 -16.81
N LEU A 93 -3.40 -6.03 -17.23
CA LEU A 93 -3.84 -6.59 -18.51
C LEU A 93 -5.37 -6.54 -18.57
N SER A 94 -5.92 -5.95 -19.63
CA SER A 94 -7.36 -5.94 -19.83
C SER A 94 -7.92 -7.36 -19.82
N LEU A 95 -9.13 -7.52 -19.29
CA LEU A 95 -9.74 -8.83 -19.15
C LEU A 95 -9.87 -9.56 -20.49
N ASP A 96 -10.03 -8.84 -21.60
CA ASP A 96 -10.05 -9.41 -22.95
C ASP A 96 -8.71 -10.03 -23.35
N VAL A 97 -7.59 -9.37 -23.02
CA VAL A 97 -6.25 -9.95 -23.24
C VAL A 97 -6.07 -11.20 -22.38
N GLN A 98 -6.57 -11.19 -21.14
CA GLN A 98 -6.54 -12.39 -20.29
C GLN A 98 -7.38 -13.53 -20.91
N LYS A 99 -8.63 -13.25 -21.30
CA LYS A 99 -9.53 -14.20 -22.00
C LYS A 99 -8.81 -14.83 -23.21
N ASP A 100 -8.13 -14.02 -24.02
CA ASP A 100 -7.42 -14.49 -25.21
C ASP A 100 -6.18 -15.31 -24.90
N GLN A 101 -5.39 -14.95 -23.88
CA GLN A 101 -4.26 -15.76 -23.42
C GLN A 101 -4.73 -17.15 -22.95
N PHE A 102 -5.79 -17.21 -22.15
CA PHE A 102 -6.35 -18.49 -21.69
C PHE A 102 -6.91 -19.32 -22.86
N ARG A 103 -7.57 -18.69 -23.84
CA ARG A 103 -8.00 -19.36 -25.08
C ARG A 103 -6.82 -19.92 -25.87
N ALA A 104 -5.72 -19.17 -25.98
CA ALA A 104 -4.52 -19.61 -26.68
C ALA A 104 -3.87 -20.83 -26.00
N VAL A 105 -3.77 -20.84 -24.67
CA VAL A 105 -3.25 -21.99 -23.91
C VAL A 105 -4.14 -23.22 -24.10
N GLN A 106 -5.46 -23.06 -24.06
CA GLN A 106 -6.39 -24.17 -24.27
C GLN A 106 -6.31 -24.76 -25.69
N ARG A 107 -6.13 -23.92 -26.71
CA ARG A 107 -5.86 -24.38 -28.10
C ARG A 107 -4.54 -25.16 -28.21
N SER A 108 -3.55 -24.82 -27.41
CA SER A 108 -2.26 -25.52 -27.39
C SER A 108 -2.37 -26.87 -26.67
N LEU A 109 -3.12 -26.94 -25.56
CA LEU A 109 -3.37 -28.20 -24.85
C LEU A 109 -4.20 -29.18 -25.67
N THR A 110 -5.28 -28.73 -26.31
CA THR A 110 -6.08 -29.59 -27.20
C THR A 110 -5.25 -30.17 -28.35
N ARG A 111 -4.30 -29.39 -28.90
CA ARG A 111 -3.32 -29.89 -29.88
C ARG A 111 -2.39 -30.95 -29.29
N LEU A 112 -1.90 -30.74 -28.06
CA LEU A 112 -1.08 -31.73 -27.36
C LEU A 112 -1.86 -33.01 -27.07
N GLU A 113 -3.08 -32.92 -26.55
CA GLU A 113 -3.97 -34.06 -26.29
C GLU A 113 -4.15 -34.92 -27.55
N LYS A 114 -4.45 -34.29 -28.70
CA LYS A 114 -4.55 -34.98 -29.99
C LYS A 114 -3.26 -35.70 -30.38
N ARG A 115 -2.10 -35.05 -30.21
CA ARG A 115 -0.79 -35.67 -30.51
C ARG A 115 -0.53 -36.89 -29.63
N PHE A 116 -0.79 -36.78 -28.33
CA PHE A 116 -0.62 -37.89 -27.38
C PHE A 116 -1.59 -39.04 -27.66
N PHE A 117 -2.84 -38.74 -28.02
CA PHE A 117 -3.82 -39.75 -28.42
C PHE A 117 -3.39 -40.50 -29.69
N ASN A 118 -2.94 -39.78 -30.72
CA ASN A 118 -2.44 -40.41 -31.95
C ASN A 118 -1.19 -41.26 -31.69
N MET A 119 -0.27 -40.77 -30.84
CA MET A 119 0.93 -41.52 -30.45
C MET A 119 0.57 -42.81 -29.68
N ARG A 120 -0.45 -42.76 -28.83
CA ARG A 120 -0.99 -43.93 -28.11
C ARG A 120 -1.55 -44.99 -29.05
N ASN A 121 -2.28 -44.58 -30.09
CA ASN A 121 -2.88 -45.51 -31.05
C ASN A 121 -1.83 -46.13 -31.99
N ASN A 122 -0.74 -45.42 -32.28
CA ASN A 122 0.32 -45.89 -33.17
C ASN A 122 1.41 -46.75 -32.46
N THR A 123 1.40 -46.84 -31.13
CA THR A 123 2.43 -47.57 -30.37
C THR A 123 2.01 -49.02 -30.08
N ARG A 124 2.63 -50.00 -30.75
CA ARG A 124 2.51 -51.46 -30.47
C ARG A 124 3.47 -51.99 -29.38
N ARG A 125 4.23 -51.15 -28.67
CA ARG A 125 5.41 -51.58 -27.89
C ARG A 125 5.33 -51.30 -26.39
N SER A 126 5.49 -52.37 -25.60
CA SER A 126 5.86 -52.45 -24.16
C SER A 126 4.95 -51.71 -23.17
N GLY A 127 4.46 -52.43 -22.15
CA GLY A 127 3.60 -51.89 -21.10
C GLY A 127 4.19 -50.73 -20.28
N LEU A 128 5.52 -50.58 -20.23
CA LEU A 128 6.18 -49.47 -19.52
C LEU A 128 5.96 -48.12 -20.22
N ASN A 129 6.08 -48.07 -21.56
CA ASN A 129 5.82 -46.87 -22.35
C ASN A 129 4.34 -46.44 -22.27
N GLN A 130 3.44 -47.42 -22.20
CA GLN A 130 2.00 -47.17 -22.06
C GLN A 130 1.63 -46.57 -20.70
N ARG A 131 2.30 -47.00 -19.61
CA ARG A 131 2.11 -46.42 -18.27
C ARG A 131 2.59 -44.98 -18.18
N VAL A 132 3.76 -44.67 -18.76
CA VAL A 132 4.29 -43.29 -18.81
C VAL A 132 3.35 -42.40 -19.62
N LEU A 133 2.89 -42.85 -20.78
CA LEU A 133 1.96 -42.11 -21.63
C LEU A 133 0.62 -41.82 -20.95
N ARG A 134 0.05 -42.81 -20.23
CA ARG A 134 -1.17 -42.62 -19.43
C ARG A 134 -0.98 -41.58 -18.33
N ARG A 135 0.16 -41.59 -17.62
CA ARG A 135 0.45 -40.58 -16.58
C ARG A 135 0.59 -39.17 -17.15
N GLN A 136 1.21 -39.02 -18.32
CA GLN A 136 1.33 -37.71 -18.98
C GLN A 136 -0.03 -37.21 -19.48
N LEU A 137 -0.86 -38.08 -20.06
CA LEU A 137 -2.23 -37.75 -20.44
C LEU A 137 -3.07 -37.29 -19.24
N GLN A 138 -3.00 -37.99 -18.10
CA GLN A 138 -3.69 -37.57 -16.87
C GLN A 138 -3.24 -36.19 -16.37
N ARG A 139 -1.96 -35.83 -16.52
CA ARG A 139 -1.47 -34.49 -16.17
C ARG A 139 -2.05 -33.43 -17.09
N ILE A 140 -2.10 -33.72 -18.39
CA ILE A 140 -2.66 -32.81 -19.40
C ILE A 140 -4.17 -32.61 -19.16
N GLU A 141 -4.92 -33.69 -18.92
CA GLU A 141 -6.35 -33.62 -18.62
C GLU A 141 -6.65 -32.80 -17.35
N ARG A 142 -5.82 -32.92 -16.29
CA ARG A 142 -5.95 -32.08 -15.09
C ARG A 142 -5.74 -30.60 -15.37
N VAL A 143 -4.76 -30.27 -16.21
CA VAL A 143 -4.50 -28.87 -16.60
C VAL A 143 -5.63 -28.36 -17.49
N SER A 144 -6.08 -29.17 -18.45
CA SER A 144 -7.19 -28.88 -19.37
C SER A 144 -8.49 -28.59 -18.61
N THR A 145 -8.86 -29.44 -17.65
CA THR A 145 -10.05 -29.25 -16.79
C THR A 145 -9.94 -28.01 -15.91
N THR A 146 -8.76 -27.71 -15.37
CA THR A 146 -8.54 -26.50 -14.56
C THR A 146 -8.69 -25.24 -15.42
N LEU A 147 -8.12 -25.22 -16.62
CA LEU A 147 -8.24 -24.10 -17.55
C LEU A 147 -9.68 -23.90 -18.02
N ALA A 148 -10.41 -24.98 -18.31
CA ALA A 148 -11.82 -24.89 -18.67
C ALA A 148 -12.65 -24.25 -17.55
N ARG A 149 -12.41 -24.61 -16.28
CA ARG A 149 -13.07 -23.97 -15.14
C ARG A 149 -12.75 -22.49 -15.04
N ILE A 150 -11.48 -22.11 -15.21
CA ILE A 150 -11.07 -20.70 -15.18
C ILE A 150 -11.72 -19.93 -16.34
N GLN A 151 -11.79 -20.52 -17.54
CA GLN A 151 -12.46 -19.91 -18.70
C GLN A 151 -13.94 -19.64 -18.46
N VAL A 152 -14.66 -20.52 -17.77
CA VAL A 152 -16.07 -20.30 -17.43
C VAL A 152 -16.23 -19.04 -16.58
N PHE A 153 -15.37 -18.87 -15.58
CA PHE A 153 -15.41 -17.67 -14.74
C PHE A 153 -14.95 -16.41 -15.49
N LEU A 154 -13.91 -16.51 -16.31
CA LEU A 154 -13.47 -15.39 -17.14
C LEU A 154 -14.51 -14.99 -18.19
N ALA A 155 -15.36 -15.91 -18.66
CA ALA A 155 -16.37 -15.61 -19.68
C ALA A 155 -17.63 -14.95 -19.13
N LYS A 156 -17.83 -15.00 -17.81
CA LYS A 156 -18.90 -14.26 -17.15
C LYS A 156 -18.55 -12.78 -17.15
N ASP A 157 -19.56 -11.94 -17.37
CA ASP A 157 -19.46 -10.49 -17.26
C ASP A 157 -20.18 -10.03 -15.99
N GLU A 158 -19.41 -9.62 -15.00
CA GLU A 158 -19.91 -9.23 -13.69
C GLU A 158 -20.57 -7.85 -13.71
N CYS A 159 -20.34 -7.08 -14.78
CA CYS A 159 -20.93 -5.77 -14.99
C CYS A 159 -22.33 -5.82 -15.62
N GLN A 160 -22.78 -6.96 -16.15
CA GLN A 160 -24.13 -7.10 -16.73
C GLN A 160 -25.26 -6.69 -15.78
N SER A 161 -25.06 -6.85 -14.47
CA SER A 161 -26.07 -6.47 -13.46
C SER A 161 -26.04 -4.99 -13.10
N ASN A 162 -25.22 -4.18 -13.77
CA ASN A 162 -24.98 -2.75 -13.48
C ASN A 162 -24.76 -2.47 -11.98
N PRO A 163 -23.74 -3.08 -11.35
CA PRO A 163 -23.55 -3.00 -9.91
C PRO A 163 -23.07 -1.61 -9.42
N CYS A 164 -22.53 -0.77 -10.31
CA CYS A 164 -22.00 0.55 -9.99
C CYS A 164 -23.12 1.61 -9.98
N GLN A 165 -23.21 2.37 -8.89
CA GLN A 165 -24.21 3.42 -8.71
C GLN A 165 -23.62 4.81 -9.00
N ASN A 166 -24.49 5.83 -9.04
CA ASN A 166 -24.10 7.25 -9.06
C ASN A 166 -23.15 7.63 -10.20
N GLY A 167 -23.35 7.05 -11.38
CA GLY A 167 -22.56 7.35 -12.58
C GLY A 167 -21.16 6.72 -12.58
N GLY A 168 -20.87 5.77 -11.68
CA GLY A 168 -19.62 5.01 -11.72
C GLY A 168 -19.53 4.06 -12.93
N THR A 169 -18.34 3.94 -13.51
CA THR A 169 -18.06 3.03 -14.63
C THR A 169 -17.74 1.64 -14.09
N CYS A 170 -18.35 0.60 -14.66
CA CYS A 170 -18.08 -0.79 -14.26
C CYS A 170 -16.99 -1.42 -15.12
N HIS A 171 -16.04 -2.08 -14.46
CA HIS A 171 -14.99 -2.87 -15.08
C HIS A 171 -15.13 -4.34 -14.67
N ASP A 172 -15.29 -5.21 -15.66
CA ASP A 172 -15.38 -6.66 -15.50
C ASP A 172 -14.03 -7.24 -15.05
N LEU A 173 -14.04 -8.15 -14.08
CA LEU A 173 -12.85 -8.79 -13.52
C LEU A 173 -13.10 -10.28 -13.27
N TYR A 174 -12.03 -11.05 -13.03
CA TYR A 174 -12.17 -12.47 -12.70
C TYR A 174 -12.97 -12.66 -11.39
N LYS A 175 -14.17 -13.26 -11.48
CA LYS A 175 -15.07 -13.54 -10.34
C LYS A 175 -15.54 -12.29 -9.58
N SER A 176 -15.36 -11.10 -10.16
CA SER A 176 -15.62 -9.84 -9.47
C SER A 176 -15.82 -8.70 -10.46
N PHE A 177 -16.13 -7.52 -9.95
CA PHE A 177 -16.15 -6.28 -10.72
C PHE A 177 -15.45 -5.19 -9.90
N GLN A 178 -15.00 -4.16 -10.59
CA GLN A 178 -14.52 -2.92 -10.01
C GLN A 178 -15.37 -1.75 -10.54
N CYS A 179 -15.75 -0.85 -9.65
CA CYS A 179 -16.39 0.40 -10.04
C CYS A 179 -15.40 1.55 -9.95
N ASP A 180 -15.23 2.26 -11.05
CA ASP A 180 -14.51 3.53 -11.10
C ASP A 180 -15.52 4.64 -10.78
N CYS A 181 -15.49 5.08 -9.53
CA CYS A 181 -16.44 6.05 -9.00
C CYS A 181 -16.09 7.48 -9.41
N VAL A 182 -17.11 8.30 -9.68
CA VAL A 182 -16.96 9.75 -9.82
C VAL A 182 -16.48 10.35 -8.50
N ALA A 183 -15.73 11.45 -8.57
CA ALA A 183 -15.22 12.17 -7.41
C ALA A 183 -16.32 12.41 -6.35
N GLY A 184 -15.98 12.18 -5.08
CA GLY A 184 -16.93 12.28 -3.97
C GLY A 184 -17.70 10.99 -3.67
N TRP A 185 -17.63 9.93 -4.49
CA TRP A 185 -18.25 8.63 -4.20
C TRP A 185 -17.20 7.54 -3.92
N GLN A 186 -17.42 6.70 -2.92
CA GLN A 186 -16.57 5.56 -2.58
C GLN A 186 -17.42 4.31 -2.25
N VAL A 187 -16.74 3.26 -1.77
CA VAL A 187 -17.21 1.87 -1.58
C VAL A 187 -17.29 1.12 -2.92
N LYS A 188 -17.19 -0.21 -2.89
CA LYS A 188 -17.12 -1.12 -4.04
C LYS A 188 -18.12 -0.82 -5.18
N ASN A 189 -19.27 -0.23 -4.85
CA ASN A 189 -20.38 0.04 -5.79
C ASN A 189 -20.70 1.54 -5.93
N CYS A 190 -19.81 2.44 -5.47
CA CYS A 190 -20.01 3.90 -5.49
C CYS A 190 -21.25 4.39 -4.73
N LYS A 191 -21.65 3.68 -3.66
CA LYS A 191 -22.91 3.95 -2.94
C LYS A 191 -22.81 5.09 -1.92
N LYS A 192 -21.61 5.39 -1.40
CA LYS A 192 -21.44 6.33 -0.28
C LYS A 192 -20.68 7.58 -0.71
N LEU A 193 -21.19 8.75 -0.31
CA LEU A 193 -20.46 10.02 -0.44
C LEU A 193 -19.31 10.09 0.57
N VAL A 194 -18.16 10.58 0.12
CA VAL A 194 -17.02 10.92 0.98
C VAL A 194 -16.87 12.42 1.01
N LEU A 195 -17.09 12.97 2.20
CA LEU A 195 -16.83 14.35 2.52
C LEU A 195 -15.31 14.51 2.63
N GLU A 196 -14.76 15.61 2.12
CA GLU A 196 -13.33 15.88 1.87
C GLU A 196 -12.38 15.76 3.10
N ASN A 197 -12.89 15.44 4.28
CA ASN A 197 -12.15 15.37 5.55
C ASN A 197 -11.42 14.04 5.80
N GLU A 198 -11.43 13.07 4.88
CA GLU A 198 -10.76 11.77 5.06
C GLU A 198 -9.53 11.53 4.16
N VAL A 199 -9.13 12.50 3.32
CA VAL A 199 -8.02 12.31 2.34
C VAL A 199 -6.62 12.33 2.99
N ASN A 200 -6.49 12.80 4.23
CA ASN A 200 -5.19 12.95 4.91
C ASN A 200 -5.00 11.97 6.09
N ARG A 201 -5.15 10.66 5.88
CA ARG A 201 -4.61 9.65 6.83
C ARG A 201 -3.27 9.09 6.34
N ILE A 202 -2.23 9.88 6.60
CA ILE A 202 -1.03 9.47 7.34
C ILE A 202 -0.29 8.19 6.86
N LEU A 203 0.90 8.40 6.28
CA LEU A 203 2.03 7.46 6.39
C LEU A 203 3.05 8.03 7.39
N ASP A 204 2.67 8.10 8.67
CA ASP A 204 3.61 8.36 9.75
C ASP A 204 4.47 7.11 9.94
N VAL A 205 5.70 7.15 9.43
CA VAL A 205 6.70 6.14 9.76
C VAL A 205 7.24 6.46 11.15
N LYS A 206 6.60 5.87 12.18
CA LYS A 206 7.10 5.92 13.56
C LYS A 206 8.29 4.96 13.71
N ILE A 207 9.49 5.51 13.84
CA ILE A 207 10.70 4.75 14.19
C ILE A 207 10.77 4.69 15.72
N TYR A 208 10.56 3.51 16.29
CA TYR A 208 10.77 3.26 17.72
C TYR A 208 12.21 2.83 17.95
N PHE A 209 12.96 3.57 18.77
CA PHE A 209 14.21 3.08 19.35
C PHE A 209 13.91 2.50 20.73
N SER A 210 13.84 1.17 20.82
CA SER A 210 13.80 0.45 22.09
C SER A 210 15.22 -0.02 22.42
N TYR A 211 15.82 0.56 23.46
CA TYR A 211 16.98 -0.04 24.14
C TYR A 211 16.47 -1.15 25.07
N LEU A 212 16.95 -2.37 24.88
CA LEU A 212 16.93 -3.42 25.90
C LEU A 212 18.31 -3.44 26.56
N LYS A 213 18.30 -3.53 27.88
CA LYS A 213 19.40 -3.37 28.86
C LYS A 213 20.76 -3.94 28.44
#